data_AF-E4ZJ67-F1
#
_entry.id   AF-E4ZJ67-F1
#
_cell.length_a   1.000
_cell.length_b   1.000
_cell.length_c   1.000
_cell.angle_alpha   90.00
_cell.angle_beta   90.00
_cell.angle_gamma   90.00
#
_symmetry.space_group_name_H-M   'P 1'
#
loop_
_entity.id
_entity.type
_entity.pdbx_description
1 polymer ?
#
loop_
_entity_poly.entity_id
_entity_poly.type
_entity_poly.pdbx_seq_one_letter_code
_entity_poly.pdbx_strand_id
1 'polypeptide(L)'
;MFPKRLRIVSSAKEDVVFAVSALEECPLFNAGHGAALTREGRHQLEAGVADGQTGLWCCGRFYNPISQGLLGKSYLFRVSRYGFADGHGRCSRFDSHGRLAAGGSTGGPTGKSSGRIGDTAVLGAGLYADKELSVICSGTGDQILKHTVTASVAKYNASGHSLSDAVRRALEEVSGNVLIHHFPRFRLHSTTMHILGFQTIYRDDLVSIGLSRYPTTSGHTIATFEQQHNLFNLAEDDFVRLFTVLSRTAGALRKYYKVKRCALVTEGDRSLSLLPLHGLNQDWEPVTSDMKEFHDTFPGYVSSKDGPPKDHDRLNTLCDTIQEISQIRKPYNNQFQGSHEDKNLFARIIWGELLQYRVWEDDDHVASLTPFPNTPGFTVLVPRKRLVSDIFAIDKKPLSALMVAAHKVAAILKQAFKVERCGMIFEGFEIDHAHVKLIPIQQSASETGNFTDDAPKMVMPFTKRYEGFASSLDGPLTKHLESVLYDSNTIRETLLPSKPLSPPNSWVAPSQHLSSVLHDLYYRQLFAL
;
A
#
# COMPACT_ATOMS: atom_id res chain seq x y z
N MET A 1 25.91 43.29 -6.91
CA MET A 1 24.69 43.88 -7.49
C MET A 1 24.23 42.94 -8.61
N PHE A 2 23.35 41.98 -8.31
CA PHE A 2 22.84 41.02 -9.30
C PHE A 2 21.68 41.66 -10.09
N PRO A 3 21.63 41.54 -11.42
CA PRO A 3 20.63 42.21 -12.24
C PRO A 3 19.23 41.63 -12.01
N LYS A 4 18.24 42.52 -12.06
CA LYS A 4 16.80 42.26 -11.92
C LYS A 4 16.34 41.14 -12.86
N ARG A 5 15.55 40.20 -12.31
CA ARG A 5 14.88 39.11 -13.02
C ARG A 5 13.99 39.65 -14.14
N LEU A 6 14.28 39.31 -15.40
CA LEU A 6 13.31 39.34 -16.49
C LEU A 6 12.26 38.26 -16.25
N ARG A 7 11.01 38.66 -16.01
CA ARG A 7 9.82 37.78 -16.04
C ARG A 7 9.43 37.64 -17.51
N ILE A 8 9.58 36.47 -18.08
CA ILE A 8 9.02 36.13 -19.40
C ILE A 8 7.68 35.45 -19.13
N VAL A 9 6.63 35.98 -19.73
CA VAL A 9 5.26 35.46 -19.61
C VAL A 9 5.12 34.36 -20.67
N SER A 10 5.37 33.11 -20.30
CA SER A 10 5.06 31.95 -21.15
C SER A 10 3.56 31.62 -21.05
N SER A 11 2.99 31.12 -22.14
CA SER A 11 1.61 30.61 -22.16
C SER A 11 1.53 29.21 -21.55
N ALA A 12 0.34 28.81 -21.05
CA ALA A 12 0.15 27.49 -20.44
C ALA A 12 0.53 26.34 -21.39
N LYS A 13 0.28 26.50 -22.69
CA LYS A 13 0.68 25.58 -23.75
C LYS A 13 2.20 25.46 -23.87
N GLU A 14 2.92 26.58 -23.90
CA GLU A 14 4.39 26.58 -23.99
C GLU A 14 5.04 25.93 -22.77
N ASP A 15 4.49 26.17 -21.57
CA ASP A 15 4.95 25.54 -20.34
C ASP A 15 4.75 24.02 -20.32
N VAL A 16 3.60 23.55 -20.82
CA VAL A 16 3.31 22.12 -20.98
C VAL A 16 4.28 21.49 -21.97
N VAL A 17 4.46 22.09 -23.15
CA VAL A 17 5.37 21.58 -24.18
C VAL A 17 6.81 21.51 -23.65
N PHE A 18 7.27 22.54 -22.95
CA PHE A 18 8.60 22.56 -22.34
C PHE A 18 8.76 21.45 -21.29
N ALA A 19 7.79 21.30 -20.38
CA ALA A 19 7.83 20.27 -19.34
C ALA A 19 7.82 18.86 -19.92
N VAL A 20 6.96 18.57 -20.89
CA VAL A 20 6.90 17.27 -21.58
C VAL A 20 8.21 16.98 -22.31
N SER A 21 8.77 17.98 -23.02
CA SER A 21 10.06 17.82 -23.71
C SER A 21 11.19 17.48 -22.74
N ALA A 22 11.23 18.10 -21.56
CA ALA A 22 12.24 17.78 -20.54
C ALA A 22 12.10 16.34 -20.01
N LEU A 23 10.87 15.80 -19.97
CA LEU A 23 10.61 14.41 -19.57
C LEU A 23 11.00 13.42 -20.67
N GLU A 24 10.79 13.78 -21.95
CA GLU A 24 11.24 12.97 -23.09
C GLU A 24 12.76 12.83 -23.17
N GLU A 25 13.50 13.88 -22.80
CA GLU A 25 14.97 13.84 -22.77
C GLU A 25 15.51 12.97 -21.62
N CYS A 26 14.70 12.75 -20.58
CA CYS A 26 15.08 11.99 -19.40
C CYS A 26 14.87 10.48 -19.63
N PRO A 27 15.94 9.65 -19.60
CA PRO A 27 15.84 8.22 -19.89
C PRO A 27 15.07 7.41 -18.83
N LEU A 28 14.70 8.03 -17.71
CA LEU A 28 13.94 7.41 -16.62
C LEU A 28 12.43 7.37 -16.88
N PHE A 29 11.92 8.15 -17.84
CA PHE A 29 10.49 8.22 -18.15
C PHE A 29 10.17 7.40 -19.40
N ASN A 30 9.01 6.74 -19.41
CA ASN A 30 8.53 6.00 -20.58
C ASN A 30 7.99 6.96 -21.68
N ALA A 31 8.86 7.84 -22.15
CA ALA A 31 8.65 8.87 -23.15
C ALA A 31 10.01 9.22 -23.78
N GLY A 32 10.03 9.63 -25.05
CA GLY A 32 11.28 10.01 -25.74
C GLY A 32 12.41 8.96 -25.59
N HIS A 33 13.52 9.35 -24.98
CA HIS A 33 14.72 8.52 -24.79
C HIS A 33 14.50 7.26 -23.94
N GLY A 34 13.58 7.30 -22.97
CA GLY A 34 13.29 6.16 -22.10
C GLY A 34 12.12 5.27 -22.58
N ALA A 35 11.67 5.46 -23.82
CA ALA A 35 10.46 4.81 -24.31
C ALA A 35 10.55 3.29 -24.44
N ALA A 36 9.48 2.61 -24.05
CA ALA A 36 9.31 1.17 -24.18
C ALA A 36 9.39 0.68 -25.65
N LEU A 37 9.79 -0.58 -25.80
CA LEU A 37 9.96 -1.25 -27.09
C LEU A 37 8.69 -2.01 -27.51
N THR A 38 8.43 -2.03 -28.83
CA THR A 38 7.43 -2.93 -29.43
C THR A 38 7.90 -4.38 -29.41
N ARG A 39 7.03 -5.33 -29.80
CA ARG A 39 7.40 -6.76 -29.97
C ARG A 39 8.58 -6.97 -30.90
N GLU A 40 8.74 -6.07 -31.88
CA GLU A 40 9.79 -6.09 -32.89
C GLU A 40 11.05 -5.34 -32.44
N GLY A 41 11.13 -4.93 -31.17
CA GLY A 41 12.29 -4.26 -30.60
C GLY A 41 12.52 -2.84 -31.12
N ARG A 42 11.47 -2.14 -31.56
CA ARG A 42 11.55 -0.75 -32.06
C ARG A 42 10.86 0.21 -31.10
N HIS A 43 11.28 1.48 -31.08
CA HIS A 43 10.54 2.54 -30.42
C HIS A 43 9.39 3.04 -31.30
N GLN A 44 8.23 3.27 -30.71
CA GLN A 44 7.10 3.93 -31.35
C GLN A 44 6.44 4.86 -30.35
N LEU A 45 6.55 6.16 -30.60
CA LEU A 45 6.14 7.20 -29.66
C LEU A 45 4.81 7.81 -30.06
N GLU A 46 4.08 8.27 -29.06
CA GLU A 46 2.82 8.97 -29.17
C GLU A 46 2.88 10.24 -28.33
N ALA A 47 2.47 11.37 -28.89
CA ALA A 47 2.38 12.61 -28.14
C ALA A 47 1.15 13.43 -28.52
N GLY A 48 0.67 14.22 -27.58
CA GLY A 48 -0.47 15.10 -27.76
C GLY A 48 -0.37 16.37 -26.91
N VAL A 49 -0.99 17.45 -27.40
CA VAL A 49 -1.18 18.70 -26.66
C VAL A 49 -2.58 19.27 -26.92
N ALA A 50 -3.27 19.66 -25.85
CA ALA A 50 -4.57 20.31 -25.85
C ALA A 50 -4.44 21.72 -25.25
N ASP A 51 -4.88 22.72 -26.00
CA ASP A 51 -4.94 24.13 -25.57
C ASP A 51 -6.40 24.53 -25.28
N GLY A 52 -6.70 24.75 -24.00
CA GLY A 52 -8.04 25.06 -23.54
C GLY A 52 -8.55 26.44 -23.96
N GLN A 53 -7.67 27.35 -24.39
CA GLN A 53 -8.10 28.67 -24.89
C GLN A 53 -8.64 28.58 -26.32
N THR A 54 -7.95 27.83 -27.18
CA THR A 54 -8.21 27.78 -28.62
C THR A 54 -9.02 26.55 -29.04
N GLY A 55 -9.15 25.55 -28.14
CA GLY A 55 -9.68 24.24 -28.48
C GLY A 55 -8.74 23.45 -29.40
N LEU A 56 -7.50 23.93 -29.60
CA LEU A 56 -6.52 23.30 -30.46
C LEU A 56 -6.06 21.98 -29.84
N TRP A 57 -6.17 20.91 -30.63
CA TRP A 57 -5.58 19.62 -30.36
C TRP A 57 -4.58 19.28 -31.46
N CYS A 58 -3.36 18.90 -31.07
CA CYS A 58 -2.37 18.37 -31.99
C CYS A 58 -1.85 17.05 -31.41
N CYS A 59 -1.87 16.00 -32.22
CA CYS A 59 -1.21 14.73 -31.89
C CYS A 59 -0.33 14.26 -33.04
N GLY A 60 0.72 13.53 -32.69
CA GLY A 60 1.64 12.97 -33.65
C GLY A 60 2.15 11.61 -33.18
N ARG A 61 2.39 10.74 -34.16
CA ARG A 61 3.10 9.48 -33.97
C ARG A 61 4.51 9.68 -34.50
N PHE A 62 5.50 9.42 -33.66
CA PHE A 62 6.88 9.69 -34.03
C PHE A 62 7.75 8.46 -33.84
N TYR A 63 8.76 8.34 -34.70
CA TYR A 63 9.85 7.39 -34.53
C TYR A 63 11.00 7.99 -33.69
N ASN A 64 10.92 9.28 -33.32
CA ASN A 64 11.85 10.06 -32.47
C ASN A 64 11.12 11.24 -31.78
N PRO A 65 11.58 11.76 -30.61
CA PRO A 65 10.79 12.64 -29.70
C PRO A 65 10.25 13.96 -30.29
N ILE A 66 9.29 14.58 -29.58
CA ILE A 66 8.48 15.76 -29.95
C ILE A 66 9.33 16.92 -30.46
N SER A 67 10.57 17.02 -30.01
CA SER A 67 11.50 18.07 -30.42
C SER A 67 11.46 18.25 -31.95
N GLN A 68 11.52 17.20 -32.76
CA GLN A 68 11.58 17.39 -34.22
C GLN A 68 10.27 17.83 -34.91
N GLY A 69 9.10 17.66 -34.29
CA GLY A 69 7.81 17.97 -34.91
C GLY A 69 7.33 19.43 -34.73
N LEU A 70 7.89 20.15 -33.75
CA LEU A 70 7.50 21.53 -33.40
C LEU A 70 8.69 22.49 -33.27
N LEU A 71 9.91 22.06 -33.62
CA LEU A 71 11.16 22.82 -33.52
C LEU A 71 11.20 24.02 -34.50
N GLY A 72 10.48 25.07 -34.13
CA GLY A 72 10.73 26.44 -34.53
C GLY A 72 11.24 27.25 -33.34
N LYS A 73 12.55 27.16 -33.08
CA LYS A 73 13.39 27.99 -32.19
C LYS A 73 13.55 27.57 -30.73
N SER A 74 14.83 27.44 -30.38
CA SER A 74 15.43 27.19 -29.08
C SER A 74 15.04 28.24 -28.03
N TYR A 75 14.59 27.80 -26.85
CA TYR A 75 14.50 28.68 -25.69
C TYR A 75 14.80 27.96 -24.37
N LEU A 76 15.77 28.50 -23.65
CA LEU A 76 16.03 28.26 -22.22
C LEU A 76 15.09 29.15 -21.40
N PHE A 77 14.05 28.60 -20.79
CA PHE A 77 13.21 29.31 -19.81
C PHE A 77 13.04 28.51 -18.51
N ARG A 78 12.89 29.24 -17.41
CA ARG A 78 12.85 28.75 -16.03
C ARG A 78 11.40 28.52 -15.61
N VAL A 79 11.09 27.32 -15.14
CA VAL A 79 9.75 26.89 -14.68
C VAL A 79 9.12 27.88 -13.68
N SER A 80 7.95 28.44 -14.00
CA SER A 80 7.13 29.20 -13.04
C SER A 80 6.21 28.28 -12.23
N ARG A 81 6.57 28.17 -10.94
CA ARG A 81 5.82 27.83 -9.71
C ARG A 81 4.60 26.90 -9.63
N TYR A 82 3.88 26.47 -10.66
CA TYR A 82 2.74 25.54 -10.45
C TYR A 82 2.54 24.53 -11.58
N GLY A 83 3.03 23.31 -11.37
CA GLY A 83 2.37 22.12 -11.89
C GLY A 83 3.23 20.85 -11.88
N PHE A 84 2.61 19.72 -12.22
CA PHE A 84 3.10 18.36 -12.00
C PHE A 84 3.34 17.61 -13.32
N ALA A 85 4.19 16.59 -13.26
CA ALA A 85 4.57 15.68 -14.35
C ALA A 85 4.42 14.22 -13.88
N ASP A 86 3.81 13.34 -14.66
CA ASP A 86 3.69 11.91 -14.33
C ASP A 86 4.81 11.02 -14.93
N GLY A 87 4.87 9.75 -14.52
CA GLY A 87 5.87 8.76 -14.97
C GLY A 87 5.82 8.41 -16.47
N HIS A 88 4.82 8.92 -17.19
CA HIS A 88 4.64 8.75 -18.64
C HIS A 88 4.71 10.12 -19.35
N GLY A 89 5.52 11.05 -18.87
CA GLY A 89 5.82 12.27 -19.61
C GLY A 89 4.64 13.24 -19.79
N ARG A 90 3.59 13.21 -18.96
CA ARG A 90 2.39 14.06 -19.12
C ARG A 90 2.35 15.22 -18.15
N CYS A 91 1.73 16.33 -18.55
CA CYS A 91 1.74 17.62 -17.86
C CYS A 91 0.44 18.41 -18.09
N SER A 92 -0.03 19.13 -17.06
CA SER A 92 -1.10 20.13 -17.16
C SER A 92 -0.66 21.45 -16.51
N ARG A 93 -1.05 22.59 -17.07
CA ARG A 93 -0.70 23.95 -16.57
C ARG A 93 -1.82 24.96 -16.76
N PHE A 94 -1.77 26.03 -15.97
CA PHE A 94 -2.44 27.30 -16.29
C PHE A 94 -1.46 28.47 -16.25
N ASP A 95 -1.70 29.52 -17.05
CA ASP A 95 -0.83 30.71 -17.06
C ASP A 95 -1.38 31.88 -16.24
N SER A 96 -0.64 32.99 -16.19
CA SER A 96 -1.01 34.18 -15.42
C SER A 96 -2.32 34.85 -15.85
N HIS A 97 -2.92 34.43 -16.96
CA HIS A 97 -4.21 34.89 -17.46
C HIS A 97 -5.33 33.85 -17.23
N GLY A 98 -5.05 32.78 -16.48
CA GLY A 98 -6.02 31.74 -16.16
C GLY A 98 -6.28 30.74 -17.29
N ARG A 99 -5.46 30.73 -18.34
CA ARG A 99 -5.64 29.83 -19.49
C ARG A 99 -5.07 28.46 -19.19
N LEU A 100 -5.74 27.38 -19.62
CA LEU A 100 -5.39 25.99 -19.29
C LEU A 100 -4.83 25.24 -20.51
N ALA A 101 -3.91 24.31 -20.26
CA ALA A 101 -3.39 23.38 -21.26
C ALA A 101 -3.02 22.02 -20.65
N ALA A 102 -3.13 20.98 -21.46
CA ALA A 102 -2.72 19.60 -21.17
C ALA A 102 -1.79 19.08 -22.26
N GLY A 103 -0.84 18.22 -21.91
CA GLY A 103 0.04 17.58 -22.89
C GLY A 103 0.70 16.33 -22.33
N GLY A 104 1.21 15.48 -23.21
CA GLY A 104 1.87 14.26 -22.80
C GLY A 104 2.54 13.51 -23.94
N SER A 105 3.46 12.62 -23.56
CA SER A 105 4.24 11.78 -24.49
C SER A 105 4.44 10.39 -23.92
N THR A 106 4.30 9.32 -24.72
CA THR A 106 4.52 7.96 -24.22
C THR A 106 5.13 7.02 -25.26
N GLY A 107 5.93 6.08 -24.79
CA GLY A 107 6.32 4.88 -25.55
C GLY A 107 5.23 3.80 -25.60
N GLY A 108 4.17 3.92 -24.78
CA GLY A 108 3.15 2.89 -24.60
C GLY A 108 3.66 1.68 -23.79
N PRO A 109 2.90 0.57 -23.72
CA PRO A 109 3.32 -0.60 -22.96
C PRO A 109 4.42 -1.39 -23.68
N THR A 110 5.34 -1.96 -22.91
CA THR A 110 6.38 -2.87 -23.42
C THR A 110 5.75 -4.08 -24.12
N GLY A 111 6.29 -4.45 -25.28
CA GLY A 111 5.78 -5.58 -26.06
C GLY A 111 4.46 -5.28 -26.79
N LYS A 112 4.12 -3.99 -26.99
CA LYS A 112 2.99 -3.61 -27.84
C LYS A 112 3.22 -4.05 -29.29
N SER A 113 2.15 -4.42 -29.99
CA SER A 113 2.20 -4.66 -31.43
C SER A 113 2.57 -3.37 -32.16
N SER A 114 3.44 -3.47 -33.17
CA SER A 114 3.70 -2.36 -34.07
C SER A 114 2.39 -1.82 -34.65
N GLY A 115 2.16 -0.50 -34.54
CA GLY A 115 0.89 0.09 -35.00
C GLY A 115 -0.10 0.45 -33.90
N ARG A 116 0.06 -0.10 -32.69
CA ARG A 116 -0.84 0.18 -31.56
C ARG A 116 -0.78 1.66 -31.18
N ILE A 117 -1.95 2.27 -31.05
CA ILE A 117 -2.15 3.65 -30.57
C ILE A 117 -2.79 3.58 -29.17
N GLY A 118 -2.28 4.38 -28.23
CA GLY A 118 -2.76 4.54 -26.88
C GLY A 118 -3.58 5.81 -26.66
N ASP A 119 -3.94 6.03 -25.39
CA ASP A 119 -4.80 7.10 -24.93
C ASP A 119 -4.19 8.50 -25.07
N THR A 120 -2.87 8.63 -25.00
CA THR A 120 -2.15 9.91 -25.11
C THR A 120 -2.38 10.59 -26.46
N ALA A 121 -2.54 9.81 -27.53
CA ALA A 121 -2.72 10.33 -28.88
C ALA A 121 -4.19 10.69 -29.21
N VAL A 122 -5.13 10.49 -28.27
CA VAL A 122 -6.56 10.69 -28.49
C VAL A 122 -7.11 11.72 -27.50
N LEU A 123 -7.55 12.87 -28.02
CA LEU A 123 -8.23 13.91 -27.22
C LEU A 123 -9.47 13.32 -26.54
N GLY A 124 -9.66 13.62 -25.26
CA GLY A 124 -10.79 13.10 -24.50
C GLY A 124 -10.60 11.67 -23.99
N ALA A 125 -9.56 10.96 -24.41
CA ALA A 125 -9.10 9.74 -23.75
C ALA A 125 -8.05 10.07 -22.70
N GLY A 126 -6.79 10.27 -23.11
CA GLY A 126 -5.66 10.49 -22.20
C GLY A 126 -5.41 11.95 -21.83
N LEU A 127 -5.82 12.91 -22.66
CA LEU A 127 -5.59 14.34 -22.50
C LEU A 127 -6.85 15.14 -22.86
N TYR A 128 -7.17 16.17 -22.09
CA TYR A 128 -8.26 17.11 -22.36
C TYR A 128 -7.95 18.48 -21.75
N ALA A 129 -8.29 19.57 -22.45
CA ALA A 129 -8.29 20.91 -21.88
C ALA A 129 -9.32 21.80 -22.56
N ASP A 130 -10.04 22.59 -21.75
CA ASP A 130 -10.91 23.70 -22.17
C ASP A 130 -10.67 24.94 -21.29
N LYS A 131 -11.56 25.94 -21.38
CA LYS A 131 -11.42 27.21 -20.64
C LYS A 131 -11.54 27.05 -19.12
N GLU A 132 -12.16 25.99 -18.65
CA GLU A 132 -12.53 25.79 -17.24
C GLU A 132 -11.81 24.59 -16.60
N LEU A 133 -11.40 23.61 -17.40
CA LEU A 133 -10.87 22.34 -16.94
C LEU A 133 -9.73 21.84 -17.83
N SER A 134 -8.66 21.35 -17.20
CA SER A 134 -7.63 20.55 -17.85
C SER A 134 -7.51 19.21 -17.14
N VAL A 135 -7.49 18.11 -17.88
CA VAL A 135 -7.41 16.74 -17.36
C VAL A 135 -6.37 15.95 -18.14
N ILE A 136 -5.50 15.26 -17.41
CA ILE A 136 -4.59 14.26 -17.98
C ILE A 136 -4.80 12.92 -17.24
N CYS A 137 -4.79 11.82 -17.98
CA CYS A 137 -4.81 10.47 -17.42
C CYS A 137 -3.48 9.77 -17.66
N SER A 138 -3.18 8.69 -16.96
CA SER A 138 -2.09 7.75 -17.28
C SER A 138 -2.45 6.37 -16.72
N GLY A 139 -1.98 5.28 -17.34
CA GLY A 139 -2.24 3.92 -16.87
C GLY A 139 -2.60 2.94 -17.99
N THR A 140 -3.61 2.10 -17.78
CA THR A 140 -4.04 1.08 -18.75
C THR A 140 -4.69 1.74 -19.96
N GLY A 141 -3.88 2.08 -20.97
CA GLY A 141 -4.31 2.94 -22.09
C GLY A 141 -5.54 2.43 -22.86
N ASP A 142 -5.74 1.12 -22.97
CA ASP A 142 -6.90 0.56 -23.67
C ASP A 142 -8.21 0.83 -22.93
N GLN A 143 -8.17 0.86 -21.60
CA GLN A 143 -9.32 1.15 -20.74
C GLN A 143 -9.59 2.66 -20.72
N ILE A 144 -8.53 3.47 -20.70
CA ILE A 144 -8.63 4.93 -20.81
C ILE A 144 -9.26 5.34 -22.16
N LEU A 145 -8.86 4.68 -23.25
CA LEU A 145 -9.46 4.85 -24.58
C LEU A 145 -10.92 4.43 -24.61
N LYS A 146 -11.21 3.20 -24.18
CA LYS A 146 -12.56 2.61 -24.23
C LYS A 146 -13.60 3.47 -23.49
N HIS A 147 -13.21 4.05 -22.36
CA HIS A 147 -14.12 4.83 -21.50
C HIS A 147 -13.97 6.36 -21.67
N THR A 148 -13.13 6.81 -22.61
CA THR A 148 -12.87 8.24 -22.90
C THR A 148 -12.73 9.06 -21.61
N VAL A 149 -11.84 8.62 -20.72
CA VAL A 149 -11.88 8.99 -19.30
C VAL A 149 -11.81 10.50 -19.11
N THR A 150 -10.89 11.21 -19.76
CA THR A 150 -10.77 12.67 -19.61
C THR A 150 -12.00 13.43 -20.12
N ALA A 151 -12.64 12.99 -21.21
CA ALA A 151 -13.89 13.57 -21.71
C ALA A 151 -15.07 13.27 -20.78
N SER A 152 -15.13 12.06 -20.20
CA SER A 152 -16.16 11.69 -19.22
C SER A 152 -16.07 12.58 -17.98
N VAL A 153 -14.85 12.85 -17.47
CA VAL A 153 -14.64 13.82 -16.37
C VAL A 153 -15.16 15.20 -16.75
N ALA A 154 -14.81 15.69 -17.94
CA ALA A 154 -15.25 17.00 -18.42
C ALA A 154 -16.77 17.09 -18.53
N LYS A 155 -17.42 16.05 -19.07
CA LYS A 155 -18.88 15.95 -19.19
C LYS A 155 -19.57 16.02 -17.83
N TYR A 156 -19.12 15.25 -16.84
CA TYR A 156 -19.75 15.25 -15.51
C TYR A 156 -19.55 16.59 -14.81
N ASN A 157 -18.36 17.20 -14.93
CA ASN A 157 -18.08 18.52 -14.37
C ASN A 157 -18.96 19.61 -15.01
N ALA A 158 -19.11 19.60 -16.34
CA ALA A 158 -20.02 20.49 -17.06
C ALA A 158 -21.50 20.27 -16.70
N SER A 159 -21.86 19.07 -16.24
CA SER A 159 -23.20 18.73 -15.74
C SER A 159 -23.43 19.17 -14.29
N GLY A 160 -22.58 20.04 -13.74
CA GLY A 160 -22.71 20.62 -12.40
C GLY A 160 -22.23 19.72 -11.26
N HIS A 161 -21.64 18.56 -11.54
CA HIS A 161 -21.03 17.73 -10.50
C HIS A 161 -19.76 18.37 -9.97
N SER A 162 -19.42 18.09 -8.70
CA SER A 162 -18.10 18.44 -8.20
C SER A 162 -17.03 17.70 -8.99
N LEU A 163 -15.85 18.29 -9.16
CA LEU A 163 -14.76 17.68 -9.91
C LEU A 163 -14.31 16.32 -9.32
N SER A 164 -14.45 16.13 -8.01
CA SER A 164 -14.22 14.84 -7.36
C SER A 164 -15.24 13.78 -7.79
N ASP A 165 -16.52 14.15 -7.83
CA ASP A 165 -17.60 13.26 -8.26
C ASP A 165 -17.51 12.96 -9.75
N ALA A 166 -17.14 13.96 -10.56
CA ALA A 166 -16.92 13.81 -11.98
C ALA A 166 -15.82 12.79 -12.28
N VAL A 167 -14.71 12.83 -11.53
CA VAL A 167 -13.64 11.84 -11.63
C VAL A 167 -14.10 10.47 -11.17
N ARG A 168 -14.79 10.38 -10.03
CA ARG A 168 -15.30 9.09 -9.51
C ARG A 168 -16.20 8.41 -10.55
N ARG A 169 -17.20 9.13 -11.06
CA ARG A 169 -18.15 8.63 -12.07
C ARG A 169 -17.47 8.22 -13.38
N ALA A 170 -16.47 8.99 -13.82
CA ALA A 170 -15.70 8.64 -15.02
C ALA A 170 -14.86 7.36 -14.87
N LEU A 171 -14.60 6.93 -13.63
CA LEU A 171 -13.80 5.75 -13.31
C LEU A 171 -14.62 4.54 -12.84
N GLU A 172 -15.93 4.69 -12.58
CA GLU A 172 -16.81 3.62 -12.05
C GLU A 172 -16.73 2.32 -12.85
N GLU A 173 -16.64 2.40 -14.17
CA GLU A 173 -16.61 1.23 -15.07
C GLU A 173 -15.21 0.91 -15.63
N VAL A 174 -14.18 1.65 -15.20
CA VAL A 174 -12.82 1.56 -15.74
C VAL A 174 -12.04 0.49 -14.99
N SER A 175 -11.79 -0.64 -15.66
CA SER A 175 -10.94 -1.69 -15.10
C SER A 175 -9.44 -1.35 -15.26
N GLY A 176 -8.61 -1.74 -14.30
CA GLY A 176 -7.15 -1.52 -14.35
C GLY A 176 -6.67 -0.22 -13.71
N ASN A 177 -5.35 -0.01 -13.71
CA ASN A 177 -4.73 1.14 -13.04
C ASN A 177 -4.90 2.39 -13.91
N VAL A 178 -5.57 3.43 -13.39
CA VAL A 178 -5.70 4.75 -14.03
C VAL A 178 -5.44 5.84 -13.00
N LEU A 179 -4.53 6.75 -13.35
CA LEU A 179 -4.17 7.95 -12.61
C LEU A 179 -4.79 9.15 -13.33
N ILE A 180 -5.52 10.02 -12.62
CA ILE A 180 -6.08 11.25 -13.18
C ILE A 180 -5.54 12.47 -12.45
N HIS A 181 -5.15 13.48 -13.22
CA HIS A 181 -4.83 14.82 -12.74
C HIS A 181 -5.77 15.84 -13.37
N HIS A 182 -6.17 16.85 -12.60
CA HIS A 182 -6.98 17.96 -13.08
C HIS A 182 -6.66 19.33 -12.44
N PHE A 183 -7.08 20.41 -13.11
CA PHE A 183 -7.00 21.82 -12.68
C PHE A 183 -8.37 22.52 -12.92
N PRO A 184 -8.82 23.54 -12.12
CA PRO A 184 -8.05 24.49 -11.31
C PRO A 184 -7.80 24.10 -9.83
N ARG A 185 -8.33 22.98 -9.34
CA ARG A 185 -8.00 22.44 -8.01
C ARG A 185 -7.06 21.26 -8.15
N PHE A 186 -5.80 21.43 -7.77
CA PHE A 186 -4.80 20.36 -7.82
C PHE A 186 -5.23 19.17 -6.94
N ARG A 187 -5.70 18.07 -7.56
CA ARG A 187 -5.92 16.79 -6.88
C ARG A 187 -5.44 15.64 -7.77
N LEU A 188 -4.62 14.77 -7.18
CA LEU A 188 -4.37 13.43 -7.72
C LEU A 188 -5.56 12.54 -7.35
N HIS A 189 -6.28 12.06 -8.35
CA HIS A 189 -7.23 10.97 -8.20
C HIS A 189 -6.58 9.72 -8.75
N SER A 190 -6.00 8.92 -7.85
CA SER A 190 -5.79 7.50 -8.09
C SER A 190 -7.06 6.78 -7.68
N THR A 191 -7.51 5.78 -8.42
CA THR A 191 -8.25 4.70 -7.77
C THR A 191 -7.34 4.12 -6.68
N THR A 192 -7.69 4.36 -5.42
CA THR A 192 -7.39 3.47 -4.27
C THR A 192 -5.94 2.98 -4.08
N MET A 193 -4.90 3.81 -4.23
CA MET A 193 -3.53 3.43 -3.84
C MET A 193 -3.16 3.94 -2.44
N HIS A 194 -3.00 3.02 -1.48
CA HIS A 194 -2.48 3.30 -0.13
C HIS A 194 -0.99 3.69 -0.15
N ILE A 195 -0.25 3.29 -1.19
CA ILE A 195 1.19 3.55 -1.40
C ILE A 195 1.40 4.01 -2.85
N LEU A 196 2.10 5.12 -3.06
CA LEU A 196 2.58 5.58 -4.37
C LEU A 196 3.97 4.98 -4.64
N GLY A 197 4.36 4.81 -5.90
CA GLY A 197 5.66 4.20 -6.25
C GLY A 197 6.86 4.80 -5.52
N PHE A 198 6.90 6.13 -5.39
CA PHE A 198 7.96 6.84 -4.68
C PHE A 198 7.97 6.62 -3.14
N GLN A 199 6.87 6.11 -2.58
CA GLN A 199 6.73 5.76 -1.16
C GLN A 199 7.17 4.31 -0.87
N THR A 200 7.47 3.52 -1.91
CA THR A 200 7.91 2.14 -1.78
C THR A 200 9.32 2.08 -1.19
N ILE A 201 9.48 1.42 -0.04
CA ILE A 201 10.76 1.24 0.68
C ILE A 201 11.39 -0.13 0.43
N TYR A 202 10.59 -1.12 0.03
CA TYR A 202 11.05 -2.47 -0.30
C TYR A 202 10.08 -3.11 -1.29
N ARG A 203 10.59 -3.85 -2.27
CA ARG A 203 9.78 -4.67 -3.16
C ARG A 203 10.54 -5.92 -3.58
N ASP A 204 9.88 -7.05 -3.54
CA ASP A 204 10.33 -8.28 -4.20
C ASP A 204 9.17 -8.94 -4.97
N ASP A 205 9.37 -10.19 -5.39
CA ASP A 205 8.38 -11.01 -6.10
C ASP A 205 7.15 -11.38 -5.26
N LEU A 206 7.21 -11.22 -3.94
CA LEU A 206 6.11 -11.55 -3.03
C LEU A 206 5.40 -10.28 -2.54
N VAL A 207 6.15 -9.28 -2.08
CA VAL A 207 5.60 -8.15 -1.31
C VAL A 207 6.20 -6.80 -1.73
N SER A 208 5.32 -5.80 -1.82
CA SER A 208 5.65 -4.38 -1.92
C SER A 208 5.35 -3.70 -0.59
N ILE A 209 6.32 -2.94 -0.06
CA ILE A 209 6.22 -2.27 1.23
C ILE A 209 6.50 -0.79 1.03
N GLY A 210 5.67 0.08 1.61
CA GLY A 210 5.84 1.53 1.52
C GLY A 210 5.11 2.32 2.59
N LEU A 211 5.46 3.59 2.72
CA LEU A 211 4.82 4.47 3.69
C LEU A 211 3.39 4.83 3.26
N SER A 212 2.45 4.73 4.20
CA SER A 212 1.03 4.98 3.96
C SER A 212 0.75 6.44 3.64
N ARG A 213 -0.18 6.67 2.70
CA ARG A 213 -0.80 7.98 2.51
C ARG A 213 -1.81 8.34 3.59
N TYR A 214 -2.25 7.38 4.38
CA TYR A 214 -3.27 7.50 5.42
C TYR A 214 -2.69 7.12 6.79
N PRO A 215 -1.63 7.81 7.28
CA PRO A 215 -0.96 7.43 8.50
C PRO A 215 -1.83 7.69 9.73
N THR A 216 -1.91 6.71 10.63
CA THR A 216 -2.43 6.90 11.99
C THR A 216 -1.29 7.28 12.96
N THR A 217 -0.05 6.99 12.57
CA THR A 217 1.16 7.38 13.30
C THR A 217 2.32 7.65 12.34
N SER A 218 3.38 8.31 12.83
CA SER A 218 4.57 8.58 12.01
C SER A 218 5.24 7.27 11.62
N GLY A 219 5.45 7.07 10.31
CA GLY A 219 6.02 5.84 9.77
C GLY A 219 5.02 4.68 9.60
N HIS A 220 3.70 4.94 9.68
CA HIS A 220 2.69 3.96 9.30
C HIS A 220 3.04 3.41 7.91
N THR A 221 3.40 2.13 7.86
CA THR A 221 3.90 1.44 6.67
C THR A 221 2.90 0.38 6.28
N ILE A 222 2.56 0.29 5.00
CA ILE A 222 1.72 -0.77 4.45
C ILE A 222 2.61 -1.76 3.71
N ALA A 223 2.38 -3.04 3.93
CA ALA A 223 2.88 -4.11 3.10
C ALA A 223 1.71 -4.70 2.30
N THR A 224 1.88 -4.81 0.99
CA THR A 224 0.90 -5.38 0.07
C THR A 224 1.57 -6.47 -0.74
N PHE A 225 1.02 -7.68 -0.71
CA PHE A 225 1.54 -8.78 -1.51
C PHE A 225 0.75 -8.94 -2.82
N GLU A 226 1.44 -9.32 -3.89
CA GLU A 226 0.93 -9.20 -5.27
C GLU A 226 0.00 -10.34 -5.68
N GLN A 227 0.01 -11.46 -4.93
CA GLN A 227 -0.82 -12.62 -5.21
C GLN A 227 -2.33 -12.31 -5.02
N GLN A 228 -3.21 -12.99 -5.76
CA GLN A 228 -4.67 -12.83 -5.64
C GLN A 228 -5.28 -13.49 -4.37
N HIS A 229 -4.44 -14.03 -3.49
CA HIS A 229 -4.87 -14.76 -2.31
C HIS A 229 -5.01 -13.84 -1.08
N ASN A 230 -5.83 -14.26 -0.11
CA ASN A 230 -5.84 -13.67 1.24
C ASN A 230 -4.58 -14.09 2.01
N LEU A 231 -4.21 -13.37 3.07
CA LEU A 231 -2.96 -13.60 3.81
C LEU A 231 -2.79 -15.06 4.27
N PHE A 232 -3.84 -15.64 4.84
CA PHE A 232 -3.83 -17.02 5.34
C PHE A 232 -4.11 -18.08 4.26
N ASN A 233 -4.18 -17.68 2.99
CA ASN A 233 -4.20 -18.60 1.84
C ASN A 233 -2.83 -18.68 1.15
N LEU A 234 -1.85 -17.89 1.57
CA LEU A 234 -0.47 -18.05 1.11
C LEU A 234 0.06 -19.42 1.51
N ALA A 235 0.94 -19.98 0.66
CA ALA A 235 1.72 -21.16 1.02
C ALA A 235 2.54 -20.88 2.29
N GLU A 236 2.75 -21.90 3.12
CA GLU A 236 3.42 -21.74 4.42
C GLU A 236 4.80 -21.07 4.29
N ASP A 237 5.58 -21.46 3.28
CA ASP A 237 6.90 -20.87 3.00
C ASP A 237 6.82 -19.38 2.66
N ASP A 238 5.86 -18.98 1.81
CA ASP A 238 5.63 -17.58 1.45
C ASP A 238 5.13 -16.77 2.66
N PHE A 239 4.25 -17.35 3.48
CA PHE A 239 3.76 -16.75 4.71
C PHE A 239 4.93 -16.48 5.68
N VAL A 240 5.77 -17.48 5.96
CA VAL A 240 6.94 -17.32 6.84
C VAL A 240 7.96 -16.34 6.25
N ARG A 241 8.15 -16.36 4.93
CA ARG A 241 9.01 -15.41 4.22
C ARG A 241 8.50 -13.97 4.38
N LEU A 242 7.20 -13.73 4.23
CA LEU A 242 6.58 -12.42 4.42
C LEU A 242 6.90 -11.86 5.81
N PHE A 243 6.69 -12.64 6.88
CA PHE A 243 6.99 -12.18 8.25
C PHE A 243 8.49 -11.98 8.51
N THR A 244 9.36 -12.72 7.81
CA THR A 244 10.80 -12.46 7.84
C THR A 244 11.15 -11.10 7.25
N VAL A 245 10.51 -10.73 6.12
CA VAL A 245 10.69 -9.39 5.52
C VAL A 245 10.11 -8.31 6.43
N LEU A 246 8.91 -8.50 6.97
CA LEU A 246 8.28 -7.54 7.88
C LEU A 246 9.09 -7.32 9.17
N SER A 247 9.72 -8.36 9.72
CA SER A 247 10.64 -8.23 10.86
C SER A 247 11.85 -7.34 10.56
N ARG A 248 12.45 -7.48 9.37
CA ARG A 248 13.54 -6.59 8.92
C ARG A 248 13.06 -5.15 8.73
N THR A 249 11.89 -4.98 8.10
CA THR A 249 11.24 -3.67 7.94
C THR A 249 10.98 -3.00 9.28
N ALA A 250 10.40 -3.71 10.25
CA ALA A 250 10.20 -3.22 11.60
C ALA A 250 11.53 -2.82 12.27
N GLY A 251 12.61 -3.58 12.05
CA GLY A 251 13.96 -3.22 12.49
C GLY A 251 14.44 -1.86 11.94
N ALA A 252 14.28 -1.63 10.64
CA ALA A 252 14.65 -0.36 10.01
C ALA A 252 13.77 0.80 10.51
N LEU A 253 12.46 0.59 10.62
CA LEU A 253 11.53 1.59 11.15
C LEU A 253 11.86 1.99 12.59
N ARG A 254 12.15 1.01 13.46
CA ARG A 254 12.59 1.25 14.84
C ARG A 254 13.84 2.14 14.90
N LYS A 255 14.85 1.82 14.09
CA LYS A 255 16.09 2.59 14.01
C LYS A 255 15.86 4.01 13.51
N TYR A 256 15.08 4.18 12.44
CA TYR A 256 14.83 5.47 11.80
C TYR A 256 14.00 6.41 12.68
N TYR A 257 12.82 5.92 13.11
CA TYR A 257 11.90 6.71 13.93
C TYR A 257 12.26 6.75 15.42
N LYS A 258 13.35 6.06 15.81
CA LYS A 258 13.81 5.93 17.20
C LYS A 258 12.72 5.40 18.14
N VAL A 259 11.87 4.51 17.61
CA VAL A 259 10.86 3.79 18.40
C VAL A 259 11.38 2.44 18.83
N LYS A 260 10.88 1.95 19.96
CA LYS A 260 11.31 0.66 20.50
C LYS A 260 10.66 -0.53 19.82
N ARG A 261 9.42 -0.36 19.34
CA ARG A 261 8.56 -1.44 18.86
C ARG A 261 7.70 -0.97 17.69
N CYS A 262 7.27 -1.93 16.90
CA CYS A 262 6.25 -1.74 15.87
C CYS A 262 5.12 -2.74 16.14
N ALA A 263 3.87 -2.29 16.12
CA ALA A 263 2.73 -3.19 16.04
C ALA A 263 2.52 -3.64 14.59
N LEU A 264 1.83 -4.76 14.42
CA LEU A 264 1.31 -5.22 13.15
C LEU A 264 -0.19 -5.42 13.24
N VAL A 265 -0.93 -4.98 12.23
CA VAL A 265 -2.37 -5.20 12.11
C VAL A 265 -2.73 -5.56 10.67
N THR A 266 -3.60 -6.54 10.49
CA THR A 266 -4.14 -6.91 9.17
C THR A 266 -5.54 -7.49 9.34
N GLU A 267 -6.39 -7.27 8.35
CA GLU A 267 -7.73 -7.87 8.25
C GLU A 267 -7.69 -9.25 7.57
N GLY A 268 -6.49 -9.79 7.31
CA GLY A 268 -6.31 -11.05 6.61
C GLY A 268 -6.48 -10.96 5.11
N ASP A 269 -6.62 -9.75 4.58
CA ASP A 269 -6.66 -9.47 3.16
C ASP A 269 -5.23 -9.39 2.58
N ARG A 270 -5.04 -8.60 1.52
CA ARG A 270 -3.75 -8.43 0.86
C ARG A 270 -2.84 -7.38 1.50
N SER A 271 -3.27 -6.77 2.59
CA SER A 271 -2.60 -5.64 3.21
C SER A 271 -2.28 -5.89 4.68
N LEU A 272 -1.09 -5.43 5.09
CA LEU A 272 -0.65 -5.47 6.48
C LEU A 272 -0.08 -4.10 6.86
N SER A 273 -0.50 -3.59 7.99
CA SER A 273 -0.03 -2.33 8.55
C SER A 273 1.04 -2.58 9.60
N LEU A 274 2.22 -1.99 9.41
CA LEU A 274 3.25 -1.85 10.43
C LEU A 274 3.15 -0.45 11.05
N LEU A 275 3.00 -0.40 12.38
CA LEU A 275 2.74 0.81 13.15
C LEU A 275 3.87 1.06 14.16
N PRO A 276 4.81 1.97 13.88
CA PRO A 276 5.78 2.44 14.87
C PRO A 276 5.09 2.95 16.15
N LEU A 277 5.45 2.40 17.31
CA LEU A 277 4.82 2.75 18.58
C LEU A 277 5.62 3.87 19.27
N HIS A 278 5.14 5.11 19.13
CA HIS A 278 5.81 6.31 19.63
C HIS A 278 5.49 6.59 21.10
N GLY A 279 6.44 7.19 21.83
CA GLY A 279 6.19 7.74 23.16
C GLY A 279 6.16 6.73 24.31
N LEU A 280 6.74 5.55 24.12
CA LEU A 280 6.89 4.48 25.12
C LEU A 280 8.07 4.75 26.07
N ASN A 281 7.96 4.25 27.31
CA ASN A 281 8.99 4.39 28.35
C ASN A 281 10.23 3.51 28.14
N GLN A 282 11.31 3.77 28.90
CA GLN A 282 12.58 3.03 28.81
C GLN A 282 12.46 1.58 29.32
N ASP A 283 11.64 1.34 30.32
CA ASP A 283 11.34 -0.01 30.79
C ASP A 283 9.99 -0.47 30.24
N TRP A 284 9.78 -1.78 30.16
CA TRP A 284 8.49 -2.31 29.75
C TRP A 284 7.49 -2.11 30.89
N GLU A 285 6.36 -1.51 30.57
CA GLU A 285 5.20 -1.41 31.44
C GLU A 285 3.93 -1.63 30.60
N PRO A 286 2.86 -2.17 31.20
CA PRO A 286 1.61 -2.34 30.48
C PRO A 286 1.06 -0.98 30.03
N VAL A 287 0.66 -0.88 28.75
CA VAL A 287 -0.06 0.28 28.21
C VAL A 287 -1.39 -0.22 27.68
N THR A 288 -2.46 0.02 28.44
CA THR A 288 -3.81 -0.47 28.14
C THR A 288 -4.76 0.68 27.82
N SER A 289 -5.72 0.43 26.94
CA SER A 289 -6.83 1.35 26.67
C SER A 289 -8.07 0.98 27.50
N ASP A 290 -8.70 1.98 28.13
CA ASP A 290 -9.99 1.82 28.84
C ASP A 290 -11.18 1.71 27.88
N MET A 291 -10.99 2.09 26.60
CA MET A 291 -12.03 1.96 25.59
C MET A 291 -12.30 0.48 25.29
N LYS A 292 -13.50 0.03 25.65
CA LYS A 292 -14.01 -1.30 25.28
C LYS A 292 -14.90 -1.20 24.05
N GLU A 293 -14.85 -2.20 23.18
CA GLU A 293 -15.74 -2.31 22.02
C GLU A 293 -16.16 -3.75 21.77
N PHE A 294 -17.35 -3.95 21.20
CA PHE A 294 -17.82 -5.26 20.80
C PHE A 294 -18.64 -5.17 19.53
N HIS A 295 -18.31 -6.02 18.55
CA HIS A 295 -19.03 -6.12 17.29
C HIS A 295 -19.34 -7.60 16.99
N ASP A 296 -20.62 -7.94 16.85
CA ASP A 296 -21.03 -9.30 16.48
C ASP A 296 -20.62 -9.66 15.04
N THR A 297 -20.54 -8.68 14.14
CA THR A 297 -20.07 -8.80 12.76
C THR A 297 -18.94 -7.82 12.47
N PHE A 298 -18.22 -8.03 11.38
CA PHE A 298 -17.07 -7.21 10.98
C PHE A 298 -17.49 -5.75 10.73
N PRO A 299 -16.97 -4.77 11.49
CA PRO A 299 -17.39 -3.37 11.39
C PRO A 299 -16.61 -2.59 10.31
N GLY A 300 -15.88 -3.27 9.42
CA GLY A 300 -15.00 -2.67 8.43
C GLY A 300 -13.57 -2.37 8.92
N TYR A 301 -13.18 -2.87 10.10
CA TYR A 301 -11.82 -2.81 10.64
C TYR A 301 -11.63 -3.87 11.74
N VAL A 302 -10.37 -4.16 12.08
CA VAL A 302 -10.01 -4.92 13.28
C VAL A 302 -9.25 -4.03 14.27
N SER A 303 -9.42 -4.28 15.56
CA SER A 303 -8.66 -3.59 16.60
C SER A 303 -8.24 -4.54 17.72
N SER A 304 -7.22 -4.13 18.46
CA SER A 304 -6.70 -4.89 19.59
C SER A 304 -7.39 -4.56 20.92
N LYS A 305 -8.36 -3.63 20.91
CA LYS A 305 -9.10 -3.22 22.11
C LYS A 305 -9.85 -4.39 22.71
N ASP A 306 -9.90 -4.46 24.02
CA ASP A 306 -10.73 -5.43 24.72
C ASP A 306 -12.23 -5.20 24.47
N GLY A 307 -12.98 -6.30 24.51
CA GLY A 307 -14.42 -6.24 24.69
C GLY A 307 -14.85 -6.24 26.15
N PRO A 308 -16.16 -6.09 26.42
CA PRO A 308 -16.72 -6.38 27.73
C PRO A 308 -16.49 -7.88 28.07
N PRO A 309 -16.41 -8.24 29.36
CA PRO A 309 -16.31 -9.65 29.76
C PRO A 309 -17.46 -10.45 29.15
N LYS A 310 -17.14 -11.55 28.48
CA LYS A 310 -18.15 -12.37 27.82
C LYS A 310 -18.62 -13.51 28.72
N ASP A 311 -19.90 -13.83 28.59
CA ASP A 311 -20.53 -14.94 29.29
C ASP A 311 -19.83 -16.28 29.02
N HIS A 312 -19.64 -17.08 30.08
CA HIS A 312 -18.90 -18.33 30.05
C HIS A 312 -19.57 -19.38 29.14
N ASP A 313 -20.90 -19.45 29.11
CA ASP A 313 -21.62 -20.43 28.29
C ASP A 313 -21.48 -20.11 26.79
N ARG A 314 -21.49 -18.82 26.44
CA ARG A 314 -21.23 -18.39 25.06
C ARG A 314 -19.77 -18.66 24.65
N LEU A 315 -18.81 -18.50 25.56
CA LEU A 315 -17.40 -18.85 25.29
C LEU A 315 -17.20 -20.36 25.15
N ASN A 316 -17.85 -21.18 25.98
CA ASN A 316 -17.81 -22.64 25.89
C ASN A 316 -18.39 -23.13 24.55
N THR A 317 -19.57 -22.66 24.15
CA THR A 317 -20.17 -23.01 22.85
C THR A 317 -19.25 -22.68 21.66
N LEU A 318 -18.63 -21.50 21.68
CA LEU A 318 -17.66 -21.11 20.64
C LEU A 318 -16.39 -21.98 20.70
N CYS A 319 -15.91 -22.28 21.91
CA CYS A 319 -14.77 -23.15 22.12
C CYS A 319 -15.04 -24.54 21.52
N ASP A 320 -16.17 -25.17 21.86
CA ASP A 320 -16.57 -26.48 21.36
C ASP A 320 -16.63 -26.51 19.82
N THR A 321 -17.22 -25.47 19.20
CA THR A 321 -17.28 -25.34 17.74
C THR A 321 -15.88 -25.33 17.09
N ILE A 322 -14.92 -24.64 17.71
CA ILE A 322 -13.55 -24.57 17.18
C ILE A 322 -12.80 -25.88 17.48
N GLN A 323 -13.06 -26.52 18.62
CA GLN A 323 -12.47 -27.81 19.00
C GLN A 323 -12.90 -28.95 18.08
N GLU A 324 -14.14 -28.93 17.58
CA GLU A 324 -14.62 -29.87 16.56
C GLU A 324 -13.79 -29.80 15.27
N ILE A 325 -13.29 -28.63 14.90
CA ILE A 325 -12.42 -28.46 13.73
C ILE A 325 -10.96 -28.80 14.08
N SER A 326 -10.46 -28.33 15.22
CA SER A 326 -9.05 -28.50 15.61
C SER A 326 -8.71 -29.92 16.07
N GLN A 327 -9.72 -30.71 16.44
CA GLN A 327 -9.60 -32.06 16.97
C GLN A 327 -8.74 -32.16 18.25
N ILE A 328 -8.57 -31.04 18.98
CA ILE A 328 -7.93 -31.06 20.30
C ILE A 328 -8.75 -31.91 21.27
N ARG A 329 -8.06 -32.67 22.14
CA ARG A 329 -8.71 -33.54 23.13
C ARG A 329 -8.20 -33.23 24.54
N LYS A 330 -9.06 -33.48 25.53
CA LYS A 330 -8.70 -33.43 26.95
C LYS A 330 -8.08 -34.79 27.37
N PRO A 331 -7.17 -34.82 28.38
CA PRO A 331 -6.61 -33.66 29.08
C PRO A 331 -5.67 -32.85 28.19
N TYR A 332 -5.66 -31.53 28.36
CA TYR A 332 -4.74 -30.68 27.61
C TYR A 332 -3.30 -30.83 28.11
N ASN A 333 -2.33 -30.56 27.24
CA ASN A 333 -0.94 -30.52 27.62
C ASN A 333 -0.66 -29.26 28.48
N ASN A 334 -0.50 -29.43 29.79
CA ASN A 334 -0.23 -28.33 30.72
C ASN A 334 1.28 -28.01 30.90
N GLN A 335 2.15 -28.50 30.01
CA GLN A 335 3.57 -28.20 30.07
C GLN A 335 3.88 -26.78 29.55
N PHE A 336 4.55 -26.00 30.40
CA PHE A 336 5.16 -24.71 30.06
C PHE A 336 6.69 -24.87 30.13
N GLN A 337 7.40 -24.37 29.12
CA GLN A 337 8.85 -24.48 28.99
C GLN A 337 9.60 -23.36 29.75
N GLY A 338 9.15 -23.06 30.97
CA GLY A 338 9.70 -22.00 31.83
C GLY A 338 9.69 -22.38 33.32
N SER A 339 10.21 -21.49 34.17
CA SER A 339 10.24 -21.70 35.62
C SER A 339 8.82 -21.72 36.20
N HIS A 340 8.56 -22.60 37.20
CA HIS A 340 7.29 -22.58 37.96
C HIS A 340 7.14 -21.34 38.86
N GLU A 341 8.19 -20.51 38.96
CA GLU A 341 8.12 -19.20 39.61
C GLU A 341 7.56 -18.10 38.68
N ASP A 342 7.33 -18.40 37.40
CA ASP A 342 6.82 -17.44 36.42
C ASP A 342 5.35 -17.06 36.72
N LYS A 343 5.15 -15.85 37.23
CA LYS A 343 3.82 -15.33 37.59
C LYS A 343 3.05 -14.76 36.38
N ASN A 344 3.56 -14.87 35.16
CA ASN A 344 2.90 -14.35 33.97
C ASN A 344 1.55 -15.02 33.71
N LEU A 345 0.58 -14.21 33.24
CA LEU A 345 -0.79 -14.65 32.99
C LEU A 345 -0.84 -15.88 32.07
N PHE A 346 -0.10 -15.88 30.96
CA PHE A 346 -0.14 -16.99 30.00
C PHE A 346 0.53 -18.25 30.54
N ALA A 347 1.60 -18.14 31.34
CA ALA A 347 2.21 -19.30 31.99
C ALA A 347 1.18 -20.03 32.88
N ARG A 348 0.44 -19.26 33.69
CA ARG A 348 -0.62 -19.78 34.56
C ARG A 348 -1.82 -20.36 33.81
N ILE A 349 -2.19 -19.77 32.67
CA ILE A 349 -3.19 -20.34 31.75
C ILE A 349 -2.71 -21.68 31.18
N ILE A 350 -1.44 -21.77 30.75
CA ILE A 350 -0.87 -22.99 30.16
C ILE A 350 -0.79 -24.12 31.19
N TRP A 351 -0.37 -23.82 32.43
CA TRP A 351 -0.37 -24.78 33.54
C TRP A 351 -1.76 -25.27 33.95
N GLY A 352 -2.83 -24.59 33.50
CA GLY A 352 -4.20 -24.90 33.89
C GLY A 352 -4.58 -24.39 35.28
N GLU A 353 -3.84 -23.42 35.84
CA GLU A 353 -4.20 -22.77 37.10
C GLU A 353 -5.38 -21.80 36.96
N LEU A 354 -5.58 -21.29 35.73
CA LEU A 354 -6.63 -20.35 35.39
C LEU A 354 -7.61 -20.99 34.41
N LEU A 355 -8.85 -20.48 34.42
CA LEU A 355 -9.85 -20.89 33.45
C LEU A 355 -9.35 -20.61 32.03
N GLN A 356 -9.55 -21.58 31.13
CA GLN A 356 -9.06 -21.52 29.77
C GLN A 356 -10.09 -22.04 28.77
N TYR A 357 -10.16 -21.36 27.63
CA TYR A 357 -10.97 -21.74 26.48
C TYR A 357 -10.04 -22.19 25.36
N ARG A 358 -9.25 -23.24 25.65
CA ARG A 358 -8.20 -23.74 24.75
C ARG A 358 -8.84 -24.35 23.52
N VAL A 359 -8.48 -23.84 22.34
CA VAL A 359 -9.08 -24.26 21.06
C VAL A 359 -8.12 -25.08 20.20
N TRP A 360 -6.81 -24.95 20.41
CA TRP A 360 -5.78 -25.70 19.68
C TRP A 360 -4.47 -25.69 20.47
N GLU A 361 -3.65 -26.71 20.29
CA GLU A 361 -2.29 -26.77 20.83
C GLU A 361 -1.36 -27.64 19.98
N ASP A 362 -0.06 -27.37 20.09
CA ASP A 362 1.02 -28.29 19.70
C ASP A 362 2.07 -28.37 20.83
N ASP A 363 3.21 -28.99 20.53
CA ASP A 363 4.31 -29.18 21.49
C ASP A 363 4.94 -27.87 21.97
N ASP A 364 4.77 -26.78 21.23
CA ASP A 364 5.44 -25.49 21.46
C ASP A 364 4.47 -24.32 21.67
N HIS A 365 3.18 -24.48 21.39
CA HIS A 365 2.19 -23.40 21.35
C HIS A 365 0.82 -23.83 21.88
N VAL A 366 0.06 -22.83 22.34
CA VAL A 366 -1.33 -22.96 22.81
C VAL A 366 -2.14 -21.80 22.25
N ALA A 367 -3.33 -22.09 21.71
CA ALA A 367 -4.31 -21.09 21.29
C ALA A 367 -5.59 -21.21 22.13
N SER A 368 -6.08 -20.08 22.63
CA SER A 368 -7.28 -20.01 23.47
C SER A 368 -8.13 -18.79 23.13
N LEU A 369 -9.46 -18.88 23.30
CA LEU A 369 -10.32 -17.70 23.23
C LEU A 369 -10.01 -16.75 24.40
N THR A 370 -9.99 -15.44 24.11
CA THR A 370 -9.90 -14.44 25.18
C THR A 370 -11.24 -14.31 25.93
N PRO A 371 -11.23 -14.14 27.26
CA PRO A 371 -12.44 -13.81 28.01
C PRO A 371 -12.96 -12.38 27.78
N PHE A 372 -12.17 -11.51 27.12
CA PHE A 372 -12.52 -10.13 26.76
C PHE A 372 -12.56 -9.92 25.24
N PRO A 373 -13.31 -10.73 24.47
CA PRO A 373 -13.29 -10.63 23.02
C PRO A 373 -14.06 -9.39 22.56
N ASN A 374 -13.50 -8.62 21.64
CA ASN A 374 -14.23 -7.54 20.94
C ASN A 374 -15.04 -8.05 19.73
N THR A 375 -14.90 -9.33 19.38
CA THR A 375 -15.64 -9.99 18.29
C THR A 375 -15.69 -11.51 18.53
N PRO A 376 -16.71 -12.25 18.05
CA PRO A 376 -16.75 -13.69 18.24
C PRO A 376 -15.54 -14.39 17.61
N GLY A 377 -14.97 -15.36 18.32
CA GLY A 377 -13.81 -16.13 17.85
C GLY A 377 -12.44 -15.48 18.06
N PHE A 378 -12.38 -14.33 18.73
CA PHE A 378 -11.11 -13.69 19.10
C PHE A 378 -10.24 -14.67 19.88
N THR A 379 -9.15 -15.11 19.25
CA THR A 379 -8.24 -16.15 19.76
C THR A 379 -6.86 -15.57 20.00
N VAL A 380 -6.25 -15.94 21.11
CA VAL A 380 -4.87 -15.58 21.45
C VAL A 380 -4.01 -16.83 21.36
N LEU A 381 -3.00 -16.78 20.48
CA LEU A 381 -1.99 -17.83 20.30
C LEU A 381 -0.70 -17.41 21.02
N VAL A 382 -0.17 -18.30 21.86
CA VAL A 382 1.02 -18.06 22.68
C VAL A 382 2.01 -19.23 22.59
N PRO A 383 3.33 -18.98 22.64
CA PRO A 383 4.32 -20.03 22.82
C PRO A 383 4.32 -20.52 24.28
N ARG A 384 4.65 -21.81 24.46
CA ARG A 384 4.90 -22.45 25.77
C ARG A 384 6.22 -22.02 26.38
N LYS A 385 7.14 -21.47 25.60
CA LYS A 385 8.37 -20.86 26.10
C LYS A 385 8.14 -19.37 26.36
N ARG A 386 8.74 -18.84 27.43
CA ARG A 386 8.76 -17.39 27.66
C ARG A 386 9.59 -16.70 26.59
N LEU A 387 8.91 -16.03 25.66
CA LEU A 387 9.50 -15.17 24.62
C LEU A 387 9.08 -13.72 24.87
N VAL A 388 9.93 -12.79 24.42
CA VAL A 388 9.65 -11.34 24.52
C VAL A 388 8.34 -10.98 23.81
N SER A 389 7.57 -10.05 24.38
CA SER A 389 6.30 -9.58 23.81
C SER A 389 6.45 -8.85 22.46
N ASP A 390 7.63 -8.32 22.15
CA ASP A 390 7.94 -7.76 20.83
C ASP A 390 8.20 -8.90 19.82
N ILE A 391 7.17 -9.29 19.08
CA ILE A 391 7.23 -10.37 18.08
C ILE A 391 8.37 -10.15 17.08
N PHE A 392 8.65 -8.91 16.67
CA PHE A 392 9.70 -8.60 15.71
C PHE A 392 11.12 -8.59 16.30
N ALA A 393 11.24 -8.78 17.62
CA ALA A 393 12.52 -8.99 18.31
C ALA A 393 12.81 -10.48 18.62
N ILE A 394 11.87 -11.38 18.31
CA ILE A 394 12.07 -12.83 18.51
C ILE A 394 13.06 -13.38 17.46
N ASP A 395 13.91 -14.31 17.89
CA ASP A 395 14.84 -15.00 16.98
C ASP A 395 14.12 -15.70 15.82
N LYS A 396 14.81 -15.83 14.68
CA LYS A 396 14.22 -16.34 13.43
C LYS A 396 13.50 -17.68 13.60
N LYS A 397 14.11 -18.66 14.28
CA LYS A 397 13.54 -20.02 14.44
C LYS A 397 12.24 -20.02 15.25
N PRO A 398 12.18 -19.49 16.48
CA PRO A 398 10.93 -19.40 17.22
C PRO A 398 9.89 -18.48 16.56
N LEU A 399 10.30 -17.41 15.86
CA LEU A 399 9.38 -16.60 15.08
C LEU A 399 8.72 -17.42 13.96
N SER A 400 9.51 -18.16 13.16
CA SER A 400 8.97 -19.03 12.11
C SER A 400 7.99 -20.06 12.66
N ALA A 401 8.33 -20.72 13.78
CA ALA A 401 7.45 -21.69 14.42
C ALA A 401 6.11 -21.06 14.87
N LEU A 402 6.17 -19.86 15.47
CA LEU A 402 4.98 -19.11 15.87
C LEU A 402 4.12 -18.70 14.67
N MET A 403 4.72 -18.32 13.54
CA MET A 403 4.00 -17.98 12.31
C MET A 403 3.33 -19.20 11.67
N VAL A 404 3.99 -20.35 11.68
CA VAL A 404 3.39 -21.62 11.22
C VAL A 404 2.19 -21.99 12.10
N ALA A 405 2.32 -21.86 13.42
CA ALA A 405 1.21 -22.07 14.35
C ALA A 405 0.06 -21.08 14.09
N ALA A 406 0.36 -19.80 13.86
CA ALA A 406 -0.64 -18.77 13.54
C ALA A 406 -1.39 -19.10 12.25
N HIS A 407 -0.69 -19.57 11.20
CA HIS A 407 -1.29 -19.98 9.94
C HIS A 407 -2.27 -21.15 10.12
N LYS A 408 -1.88 -22.17 10.89
CA LYS A 408 -2.74 -23.32 11.22
C LYS A 408 -3.98 -22.92 12.03
N VAL A 409 -3.81 -22.12 13.08
CA VAL A 409 -4.94 -21.67 13.92
C VAL A 409 -5.90 -20.80 13.11
N ALA A 410 -5.39 -19.91 12.26
CA ALA A 410 -6.23 -19.11 11.38
C ALA A 410 -7.05 -19.99 10.40
N ALA A 411 -6.46 -21.07 9.86
CA ALA A 411 -7.19 -22.01 9.02
C ALA A 411 -8.34 -22.71 9.78
N ILE A 412 -8.08 -23.14 11.02
CA ILE A 412 -9.09 -23.72 11.92
C ILE A 412 -10.23 -22.73 12.18
N LEU A 413 -9.90 -21.48 12.53
CA LEU A 413 -10.89 -20.43 12.79
C LEU A 413 -11.72 -20.12 11.54
N LYS A 414 -11.09 -20.04 10.37
CA LYS A 414 -11.80 -19.82 9.11
C LYS A 414 -12.81 -20.92 8.81
N GLN A 415 -12.45 -22.18 9.05
CA GLN A 415 -13.35 -23.31 8.86
C GLN A 415 -14.47 -23.34 9.91
N ALA A 416 -14.16 -23.10 11.18
CA ALA A 416 -15.13 -23.10 12.27
C ALA A 416 -16.21 -22.01 12.08
N PHE A 417 -15.79 -20.81 11.66
CA PHE A 417 -16.70 -19.68 11.44
C PHE A 417 -17.22 -19.57 10.00
N LYS A 418 -16.76 -20.44 9.10
CA LYS A 418 -17.10 -20.42 7.66
C LYS A 418 -16.81 -19.05 7.00
N VAL A 419 -15.63 -18.49 7.30
CA VAL A 419 -15.19 -17.17 6.79
C VAL A 419 -13.97 -17.29 5.89
N GLU A 420 -13.83 -16.38 4.93
CA GLU A 420 -12.71 -16.38 3.98
C GLU A 420 -11.43 -15.74 4.54
N ARG A 421 -11.57 -14.83 5.49
CA ARG A 421 -10.49 -14.02 6.06
C ARG A 421 -10.37 -14.22 7.57
N CYS A 422 -9.14 -14.11 8.05
CA CYS A 422 -8.83 -14.04 9.47
C CYS A 422 -7.87 -12.86 9.65
N GLY A 423 -8.22 -11.88 10.47
CA GLY A 423 -7.33 -10.80 10.86
C GLY A 423 -6.27 -11.26 11.86
N MET A 424 -5.19 -10.50 11.94
CA MET A 424 -4.07 -10.78 12.83
C MET A 424 -3.48 -9.49 13.41
N ILE A 425 -3.12 -9.52 14.70
CA ILE A 425 -2.51 -8.39 15.39
C ILE A 425 -1.31 -8.83 16.23
N PHE A 426 -0.20 -8.09 16.10
CA PHE A 426 0.94 -8.09 17.02
C PHE A 426 0.99 -6.73 17.73
N GLU A 427 0.90 -6.74 19.07
CA GLU A 427 0.90 -5.52 19.88
C GLU A 427 1.90 -5.63 21.03
N GLY A 428 1.72 -6.62 21.92
CA GLY A 428 2.70 -6.97 22.94
C GLY A 428 2.81 -5.97 24.12
N PHE A 429 1.79 -5.17 24.39
CA PHE A 429 1.79 -4.19 25.49
C PHE A 429 0.86 -4.49 26.66
N GLU A 430 -0.12 -5.39 26.52
CA GLU A 430 -0.94 -5.80 27.66
C GLU A 430 -0.19 -6.78 28.58
N ILE A 431 0.57 -7.71 27.98
CA ILE A 431 1.25 -8.81 28.67
C ILE A 431 2.64 -8.99 28.08
N ASP A 432 3.66 -9.03 28.94
CA ASP A 432 5.05 -9.23 28.51
C ASP A 432 5.38 -10.70 28.20
N HIS A 433 4.73 -11.23 27.18
CA HIS A 433 4.94 -12.57 26.62
C HIS A 433 4.48 -12.54 25.17
N ALA A 434 5.23 -13.14 24.26
CA ALA A 434 4.86 -13.18 22.83
C ALA A 434 3.44 -13.73 22.64
N HIS A 435 2.57 -12.99 21.96
CA HIS A 435 1.23 -13.47 21.65
C HIS A 435 0.72 -12.91 20.33
N VAL A 436 -0.02 -13.73 19.60
CA VAL A 436 -0.67 -13.38 18.33
C VAL A 436 -2.17 -13.38 18.54
N LYS A 437 -2.81 -12.23 18.28
CA LYS A 437 -4.27 -12.08 18.32
C LYS A 437 -4.80 -12.45 16.92
N LEU A 438 -5.70 -13.44 16.82
CA LEU A 438 -6.33 -13.92 15.58
C LEU A 438 -7.84 -13.69 15.62
N ILE A 439 -8.40 -13.15 14.54
CA ILE A 439 -9.78 -12.65 14.50
C ILE A 439 -10.48 -13.17 13.23
N PRO A 440 -11.41 -14.14 13.30
CA PRO A 440 -12.18 -14.56 12.12
C PRO A 440 -13.10 -13.42 11.63
N ILE A 441 -13.01 -13.07 10.34
CA ILE A 441 -13.73 -11.92 9.77
C ILE A 441 -15.14 -12.33 9.33
N GLN A 442 -16.11 -12.11 10.21
CA GLN A 442 -17.52 -12.44 9.98
C GLN A 442 -18.24 -11.29 9.28
N GLN A 443 -18.30 -11.33 7.94
CA GLN A 443 -19.05 -10.35 7.14
C GLN A 443 -20.56 -10.42 7.41
N SER A 444 -21.24 -9.28 7.33
CA SER A 444 -22.70 -9.24 7.45
C SER A 444 -23.36 -9.72 6.15
N ALA A 445 -24.52 -10.39 6.25
CA ALA A 445 -25.32 -10.79 5.09
C ALA A 445 -25.71 -9.57 4.19
N SER A 446 -25.78 -8.36 4.77
CA SER A 446 -26.06 -7.12 4.06
C SER A 446 -24.89 -6.59 3.20
N GLU A 447 -23.67 -7.12 3.36
CA GLU A 447 -22.47 -6.70 2.59
C GLU A 447 -22.37 -7.39 1.22
N THR A 448 -23.27 -8.33 0.92
CA THR A 448 -23.40 -8.93 -0.43
C THR A 448 -24.21 -8.06 -1.40
N GLY A 449 -24.79 -6.95 -0.92
CA GLY A 449 -25.50 -5.95 -1.72
C GLY A 449 -24.65 -4.69 -1.92
N ASN A 450 -24.66 -4.17 -3.15
CA ASN A 450 -24.00 -2.93 -3.60
C ASN A 450 -23.67 -1.92 -2.49
N PHE A 451 -22.38 -1.74 -2.22
CA PHE A 451 -21.86 -0.63 -1.42
C PHE A 451 -22.40 0.69 -1.99
N THR A 452 -23.25 1.39 -1.26
CA THR A 452 -23.43 2.83 -1.44
C THR A 452 -22.35 3.53 -0.63
N ASP A 453 -21.32 4.05 -1.30
CA ASP A 453 -20.12 4.70 -0.74
C ASP A 453 -20.37 6.03 0.03
N ASP A 454 -21.64 6.37 0.30
CA ASP A 454 -22.05 7.59 1.00
C ASP A 454 -21.97 7.49 2.53
N ALA A 455 -21.65 6.31 3.09
CA ALA A 455 -21.34 6.19 4.50
C ALA A 455 -19.89 6.67 4.75
N PRO A 456 -19.65 7.64 5.67
CA PRO A 456 -18.29 8.08 5.96
C PRO A 456 -17.47 6.89 6.47
N LYS A 457 -16.46 6.48 5.70
CA LYS A 457 -15.47 5.47 6.14
C LYS A 457 -14.89 5.95 7.46
N MET A 458 -14.98 5.13 8.50
CA MET A 458 -14.46 5.53 9.80
C MET A 458 -12.95 5.76 9.68
N VAL A 459 -12.47 6.91 10.14
CA VAL A 459 -11.05 7.29 10.07
C VAL A 459 -10.54 7.48 11.48
N MET A 460 -9.37 6.94 11.78
CA MET A 460 -8.69 7.19 13.04
C MET A 460 -7.93 8.51 12.99
N PRO A 461 -7.94 9.33 14.06
CA PRO A 461 -7.08 10.49 14.12
C PRO A 461 -5.61 10.09 14.07
N PHE A 462 -4.77 10.96 13.51
CA PHE A 462 -3.32 10.80 13.61
C PHE A 462 -2.87 11.06 15.05
N THR A 463 -2.14 10.12 15.64
CA THR A 463 -1.63 10.23 17.01
C THR A 463 -0.09 10.28 17.02
N LYS A 464 0.45 11.13 17.90
CA LYS A 464 1.90 11.29 18.08
C LYS A 464 2.49 10.26 19.06
N ARG A 465 1.64 9.63 19.88
CA ARG A 465 2.03 8.67 20.90
C ARG A 465 1.06 7.49 20.85
N TYR A 466 1.55 6.33 21.24
CA TYR A 466 0.74 5.13 21.37
C TYR A 466 -0.33 5.29 22.45
N GLU A 467 -1.58 4.92 22.14
CA GLU A 467 -2.76 5.10 23.02
C GLU A 467 -3.24 3.80 23.67
N GLY A 468 -2.45 2.72 23.61
CA GLY A 468 -2.80 1.44 24.24
C GLY A 468 -3.69 0.52 23.42
N PHE A 469 -3.79 0.74 22.10
CA PHE A 469 -4.39 -0.22 21.16
C PHE A 469 -3.86 -0.01 19.73
N ALA A 470 -3.98 -1.05 18.89
CA ALA A 470 -3.70 -1.01 17.46
C ALA A 470 -4.97 -1.29 16.65
N SER A 471 -5.08 -0.74 15.43
CA SER A 471 -6.25 -0.88 14.56
C SER A 471 -5.87 -0.86 13.08
N SER A 472 -6.68 -1.51 12.23
CA SER A 472 -6.53 -1.47 10.76
C SER A 472 -7.09 -0.20 10.13
N LEU A 473 -7.74 0.67 10.91
CA LEU A 473 -8.33 1.91 10.38
C LEU A 473 -7.29 2.82 9.74
N ASP A 474 -7.67 3.39 8.61
CA ASP A 474 -6.91 4.44 7.93
C ASP A 474 -6.87 5.71 8.79
N GLY A 475 -5.76 6.45 8.68
CA GLY A 475 -5.64 7.79 9.22
C GLY A 475 -6.07 8.88 8.23
N PRO A 476 -5.93 10.17 8.59
CA PRO A 476 -6.17 11.25 7.65
C PRO A 476 -5.17 11.23 6.50
N LEU A 477 -5.61 11.64 5.30
CA LEU A 477 -4.74 11.77 4.13
C LEU A 477 -3.57 12.74 4.43
N THR A 478 -2.34 12.27 4.30
CA THR A 478 -1.15 13.09 4.53
C THR A 478 -1.04 14.22 3.51
N LYS A 479 -0.78 15.43 4.01
CA LYS A 479 -0.50 16.61 3.18
C LYS A 479 0.99 16.81 2.92
N HIS A 480 1.86 16.03 3.57
CA HIS A 480 3.32 16.22 3.59
C HIS A 480 4.04 15.17 2.73
N LEU A 481 3.68 15.05 1.46
CA LEU A 481 4.24 14.03 0.55
C LEU A 481 5.77 14.11 0.41
N GLU A 482 6.35 15.32 0.47
CA GLU A 482 7.81 15.51 0.43
C GLU A 482 8.53 14.85 1.62
N SER A 483 7.96 14.96 2.83
CA SER A 483 8.49 14.29 4.02
C SER A 483 8.39 12.78 3.88
N VAL A 484 7.28 12.28 3.34
CA VAL A 484 7.10 10.84 3.11
C VAL A 484 8.10 10.31 2.09
N LEU A 485 8.38 11.07 1.03
CA LEU A 485 9.42 10.73 0.05
C LEU A 485 10.80 10.67 0.69
N TYR A 486 11.17 11.69 1.47
CA TYR A 486 12.45 11.75 2.17
C TYR A 486 12.64 10.58 3.14
N ASP A 487 11.63 10.32 3.97
CA ASP A 487 11.62 9.19 4.91
C ASP A 487 11.74 7.86 4.16
N SER A 488 10.97 7.68 3.07
CA SER A 488 11.00 6.46 2.27
C SER A 488 12.40 6.18 1.70
N ASN A 489 13.06 7.21 1.17
CA ASN A 489 14.42 7.07 0.65
C ASN A 489 15.42 6.68 1.76
N THR A 490 15.35 7.33 2.91
CA THR A 490 16.28 7.08 4.02
C THR A 490 16.09 5.69 4.64
N ILE A 491 14.83 5.24 4.78
CA ILE A 491 14.52 3.90 5.27
C ILE A 491 14.98 2.84 4.26
N ARG A 492 14.78 3.08 2.96
CA ARG A 492 15.21 2.19 1.88
C ARG A 492 16.73 1.92 1.94
N GLU A 493 17.54 2.95 2.16
CA GLU A 493 19.00 2.81 2.33
C GLU A 493 19.38 1.92 3.52
N THR A 494 18.54 1.85 4.55
CA THR A 494 18.77 0.99 5.73
C THR A 494 18.36 -0.47 5.48
N LEU A 495 17.38 -0.70 4.61
CA LEU A 495 16.87 -2.04 4.27
C LEU A 495 17.66 -2.74 3.18
N LEU A 496 18.26 -1.99 2.27
CA LEU A 496 19.17 -2.54 1.27
C LEU A 496 20.45 -3.01 1.99
N PRO A 497 20.90 -4.26 1.78
CA PRO A 497 22.11 -4.74 2.41
C PRO A 497 23.28 -3.79 2.08
N SER A 498 24.12 -3.51 3.07
CA SER A 498 25.33 -2.68 3.00
C SER A 498 26.46 -3.28 2.14
N LYS A 499 26.10 -4.00 1.08
CA LYS A 499 26.95 -4.20 -0.10
C LYS A 499 26.30 -3.43 -1.25
N PRO A 500 26.98 -2.44 -1.86
CA PRO A 500 26.53 -1.98 -3.17
C PRO A 500 26.43 -3.23 -4.06
N LEU A 501 25.22 -3.56 -4.50
CA LEU A 501 25.04 -4.54 -5.56
C LEU A 501 25.87 -4.02 -6.72
N SER A 502 26.98 -4.69 -6.98
CA SER A 502 27.85 -4.32 -8.09
C SER A 502 27.07 -4.64 -9.35
N PRO A 503 27.02 -3.72 -10.34
CA PRO A 503 26.34 -4.02 -11.58
C PRO A 503 26.94 -5.32 -12.14
N PRO A 504 26.11 -6.29 -12.53
CA PRO A 504 26.56 -7.65 -12.85
C PRO A 504 27.39 -7.72 -14.15
N ASN A 505 27.79 -6.56 -14.71
CA ASN A 505 28.55 -6.43 -15.95
C ASN A 505 27.95 -7.25 -17.10
N SER A 506 26.64 -7.46 -17.11
CA SER A 506 25.98 -8.37 -18.08
C SER A 506 26.06 -7.86 -19.52
N TRP A 507 26.45 -6.60 -19.73
CA TRP A 507 26.76 -6.02 -21.06
C TRP A 507 28.01 -6.64 -21.71
N VAL A 508 28.84 -7.36 -20.95
CA VAL A 508 30.03 -8.07 -21.49
C VAL A 508 29.63 -9.30 -22.32
N ALA A 509 28.41 -9.84 -22.13
CA ALA A 509 27.85 -10.94 -22.90
C ALA A 509 26.45 -10.57 -23.45
N PRO A 510 26.37 -9.82 -24.57
CA PRO A 510 25.12 -9.23 -25.08
C PRO A 510 23.98 -10.25 -25.32
N SER A 511 24.31 -11.49 -25.67
CA SER A 511 23.34 -12.57 -25.92
C SER A 511 22.66 -13.08 -24.65
N GLN A 512 23.28 -12.91 -23.48
CA GLN A 512 22.73 -13.31 -22.18
C GLN A 512 22.21 -12.12 -21.37
N HIS A 513 22.61 -10.90 -21.75
CA HIS A 513 22.24 -9.65 -21.09
C HIS A 513 20.74 -9.55 -20.81
N LEU A 514 19.89 -9.83 -21.81
CA LEU A 514 18.43 -9.72 -21.67
C LEU A 514 17.86 -10.69 -20.61
N SER A 515 18.34 -11.94 -20.59
CA SER A 515 17.92 -12.92 -19.60
C SER A 515 18.43 -12.54 -18.20
N SER A 516 19.70 -12.13 -18.09
CA SER A 516 20.27 -11.66 -16.83
C SER A 516 19.55 -10.43 -16.30
N VAL A 517 19.18 -9.46 -17.14
CA VAL A 517 18.40 -8.26 -16.73
C VAL A 517 17.04 -8.64 -16.15
N LEU A 518 16.37 -9.66 -16.72
CA LEU A 518 15.05 -10.09 -16.26
C LEU A 518 15.07 -10.88 -14.95
N HIS A 519 16.19 -11.52 -14.61
CA HIS A 519 16.29 -12.42 -13.46
C HIS A 519 17.21 -11.92 -12.33
N ASP A 520 18.12 -10.99 -12.61
CA ASP A 520 19.10 -10.48 -11.65
C ASP A 520 18.49 -9.43 -10.72
N LEU A 521 18.74 -9.62 -9.41
CA LEU A 521 18.21 -8.78 -8.34
C LEU A 521 18.63 -7.31 -8.47
N TYR A 522 19.83 -7.03 -9.01
CA TYR A 522 20.32 -5.66 -9.21
C TYR A 522 19.44 -4.90 -10.20
N TYR A 523 19.17 -5.48 -11.37
CA TYR A 523 18.33 -4.83 -12.39
C TYR A 523 16.88 -4.72 -11.94
N ARG A 524 16.34 -5.75 -11.28
CA ARG A 524 14.97 -5.69 -10.72
C ARG A 524 14.79 -4.57 -9.70
N GLN A 525 15.81 -4.28 -8.89
CA GLN A 525 15.79 -3.16 -7.94
C GLN A 525 16.01 -1.80 -8.61
N LEU A 526 16.82 -1.75 -9.67
CA LEU A 526 17.08 -0.52 -10.45
C LEU A 526 15.81 0.00 -11.16
N PHE A 527 15.00 -0.91 -11.71
CA PHE A 527 13.78 -0.59 -12.46
C PHE A 527 12.52 -0.48 -11.59
N ALA A 528 12.64 -0.59 -10.26
CA ALA A 528 11.54 -0.45 -9.30
C ALA A 528 11.41 0.98 -8.71
N LEU A 529 12.12 1.97 -9.27
CA LEU A 529 12.10 3.39 -8.88
C LEU A 529 11.00 4.19 -9.62
#